data_AF-A0A1Q6A3Z1-F1
#
_entry.id   AF-A0A1Q6A3Z1-F1
#
_cell.length_a   1.000
_cell.length_b   1.000
_cell.length_c   1.000
_cell.angle_alpha   90.00
_cell.angle_beta   90.00
_cell.angle_gamma   90.00
#
_symmetry.space_group_name_H-M   'P 1'
#
loop_
_entity.id
_entity.type
_entity.pdbx_description
1 polymer ?
#
loop_
_entity_poly.entity_id
_entity_poly.type
_entity_poly.pdbx_seq_one_letter_code
_entity_poly.pdbx_strand_id
1 'polypeptide(L)' 'MLQTTQLERIFIHKDNGQEVRLTDPNDTMNPDMVLNFYTGTYPILTNARIVGPEIKDDFIQYRFESTMGTKG' A
#
# COMPACT_ATOMS: atom_id res chain seq x y z
N MET A 1 -15.34 25.52 -12.78
CA MET A 1 -14.64 24.99 -11.61
C MET A 1 -14.13 23.61 -12.02
N LEU A 2 -12.81 23.41 -12.18
CA LEU A 2 -12.30 22.06 -12.43
C LEU A 2 -12.19 21.37 -11.07
N GLN A 3 -13.07 20.40 -10.80
CA GLN A 3 -12.82 19.44 -9.73
C GLN A 3 -11.76 18.49 -10.26
N THR A 4 -10.52 18.65 -9.80
CA THR A 4 -9.48 17.65 -10.01
C THR A 4 -9.89 16.44 -9.18
N THR A 5 -10.63 15.50 -9.76
CA THR A 5 -10.86 14.18 -9.14
C THR A 5 -9.52 13.47 -9.11
N GLN A 6 -8.81 13.61 -7.99
CA GLN A 6 -7.59 12.87 -7.75
C GLN A 6 -8.01 11.42 -7.48
N LEU A 7 -7.52 10.49 -8.31
CA LEU A 7 -7.77 9.06 -8.12
C LEU A 7 -7.31 8.66 -6.73
N GLU A 8 -8.17 7.98 -5.99
CA GLU A 8 -7.87 7.52 -4.63
C GLU A 8 -6.71 6.52 -4.68
N ARG A 9 -5.76 6.67 -3.75
CA ARG A 9 -4.66 5.71 -3.60
C ARG A 9 -5.09 4.62 -2.64
N ILE A 10 -4.81 3.38 -3.01
CA ILE A 10 -4.98 2.24 -2.12
C ILE A 10 -3.68 1.48 -2.01
N PHE A 11 -3.43 0.95 -0.83
CA PHE A 11 -2.23 0.16 -0.54
C PHE A 11 -2.67 -1.27 -0.28
N ILE A 12 -1.90 -2.24 -0.77
CA ILE A 12 -2.25 -3.65 -0.67
C ILE A 12 -1.02 -4.37 -0.16
N HIS A 13 -1.15 -5.15 0.91
CA HIS A 13 -0.10 -6.07 1.31
C HIS A 13 -0.63 -7.49 1.38
N LYS A 14 0.30 -8.45 1.40
CA LYS A 14 -0.02 -9.85 1.61
C LYS A 14 0.34 -10.24 3.03
N ASP A 15 -0.58 -10.85 3.75
CA ASP A 15 -0.36 -11.42 5.08
C ASP A 15 -0.92 -12.84 5.12
N ASN A 16 -0.07 -13.81 5.47
CA ASN A 16 -0.43 -15.23 5.52
C ASN A 16 -1.16 -15.79 4.28
N GLY A 17 -0.85 -15.27 3.09
CA GLY A 17 -1.50 -15.69 1.84
C GLY A 17 -2.71 -14.86 1.44
N GLN A 18 -3.24 -14.02 2.34
CA GLN A 18 -4.39 -13.17 2.10
C GLN A 18 -3.95 -11.76 1.71
N GLU A 19 -4.63 -11.17 0.73
CA GLU A 19 -4.47 -9.75 0.41
C GLU A 19 -5.26 -8.89 1.38
N VAL A 20 -4.58 -7.91 1.97
CA VAL A 20 -5.15 -6.92 2.88
C VAL A 20 -5.06 -5.57 2.20
N ARG A 21 -6.22 -4.92 2.05
CA ARG A 21 -6.33 -3.56 1.50
C ARG A 21 -6.21 -2.56 2.66
N LEU A 22 -5.36 -1.58 2.48
CA LEU A 22 -5.05 -0.49 3.39
C LEU A 22 -5.47 0.82 2.74
N THR A 23 -6.22 1.63 3.48
CA THR A 23 -6.62 2.97 3.04
C THR A 23 -5.44 3.92 3.10
N ASP A 24 -5.47 4.96 2.28
CA ASP A 24 -4.52 6.05 2.43
C ASP A 24 -4.78 6.80 3.75
N PRO A 25 -3.83 6.85 4.70
CA PRO A 25 -4.02 7.59 5.93
C PRO A 25 -4.01 9.11 5.70
N ASN A 26 -3.36 9.59 4.64
CA ASN A 26 -3.24 11.02 4.34
C ASN A 26 -2.73 11.25 2.91
N ASP A 27 -3.50 11.98 2.11
CA ASP A 27 -3.20 12.31 0.70
C ASP A 27 -1.87 13.07 0.50
N THR A 28 -1.35 13.72 1.54
CA THR A 28 -0.04 14.42 1.52
C THR A 28 1.15 13.50 1.79
N MET A 29 0.92 12.29 2.31
CA MET A 29 1.98 11.32 2.54
C MET A 29 2.43 10.71 1.21
N ASN A 30 3.73 10.46 1.08
CA ASN A 30 4.24 9.63 -0.01
C ASN A 30 4.06 8.13 0.34
N PRO A 31 4.14 7.21 -0.64
CA PRO A 31 3.99 5.78 -0.39
C PRO A 31 4.92 5.24 0.70
N ASP A 32 6.16 5.73 0.80
CA ASP A 32 7.12 5.33 1.84
C ASP A 32 6.67 5.74 3.25
N MET A 33 6.09 6.93 3.41
CA MET A 33 5.51 7.39 4.66
C MET A 33 4.28 6.55 5.03
N VAL A 34 3.44 6.21 4.04
CA VAL A 34 2.29 5.33 4.27
C VAL A 34 2.74 3.92 4.69
N LEU A 35 3.77 3.37 4.03
CA LEU A 35 4.38 2.10 4.42
C LEU A 35 4.84 2.15 5.88
N ASN A 36 5.66 3.15 6.22
CA ASN A 36 6.18 3.36 7.58
C ASN A 36 5.07 3.51 8.62
N PHE A 37 3.99 4.24 8.30
CA PHE A 37 2.80 4.37 9.16
C PHE A 37 2.20 3.00 9.50
N TYR A 38 2.08 2.12 8.50
CA TYR A 38 1.51 0.80 8.71
C TYR A 38 2.44 -0.23 9.36
N THR A 39 3.76 0.02 9.44
CA THR A 39 4.69 -0.91 10.11
C THR A 39 4.37 -1.16 11.59
N GLY A 40 3.78 -0.16 12.28
CA GLY A 40 3.37 -0.30 13.68
C GLY A 40 2.18 -1.26 13.87
N THR A 41 1.33 -1.42 12.85
CA THR A 41 0.19 -2.35 12.86
C THR A 41 0.56 -3.70 12.24
N TYR A 42 1.38 -3.67 11.18
CA TYR A 42 1.82 -4.83 10.44
C TYR A 42 3.35 -4.90 10.44
N PRO A 43 3.98 -5.57 11.42
CA PRO A 43 5.44 -5.66 11.52
C PRO A 43 6.11 -6.28 10.28
N ILE A 44 5.37 -7.08 9.51
CA ILE A 44 5.83 -7.66 8.24
C ILE A 44 6.20 -6.59 7.20
N LEU A 45 5.64 -5.39 7.32
CA LEU A 45 5.90 -4.27 6.42
C LEU A 45 7.24 -3.57 6.68
N THR A 46 7.89 -3.79 7.83
CA THR A 46 9.18 -3.17 8.16
C THR A 46 10.26 -3.47 7.12
N ASN A 47 10.22 -4.65 6.50
CA ASN A 47 11.14 -5.05 5.43
C ASN A 47 10.42 -5.20 4.07
N ALA A 48 9.26 -4.56 3.90
CA ALA A 48 8.54 -4.59 2.65
C ALA A 48 9.07 -3.55 1.67
N ARG A 49 8.99 -3.88 0.38
CA ARG A 49 9.24 -2.97 -0.73
C ARG A 49 7.93 -2.51 -1.34
N ILE A 50 7.93 -1.30 -1.88
CA ILE A 50 6.78 -0.73 -2.58
C ILE A 50 6.88 -1.09 -4.06
N VAL A 51 5.78 -1.62 -4.62
CA VAL A 51 5.63 -1.99 -6.03
C VAL A 51 4.45 -1.22 -6.62
N GLY A 52 4.63 -0.65 -7.81
CA GLY A 52 3.63 0.21 -8.48
C GLY A 52 4.19 1.62 -8.75
N PRO A 53 3.32 2.63 -8.98
CA PRO A 53 1.85 2.55 -8.97
C PRO A 53 1.27 1.78 -10.16
N GLU A 54 0.14 1.12 -9.93
CA GLU A 54 -0.71 0.55 -10.99
C GLU A 54 -2.09 1.21 -10.92
N ILE A 55 -2.63 1.68 -12.05
CA ILE A 55 -3.99 2.23 -12.09
C ILE A 55 -4.93 1.09 -12.45
N LYS A 56 -5.83 0.74 -11.52
CA LYS A 56 -6.79 -0.34 -11.71
C LYS A 56 -8.06 -0.08 -10.90
N ASP A 57 -9.21 -0.32 -11.52
CA ASP A 57 -10.54 -0.12 -10.95
C ASP A 57 -10.78 1.32 -10.44
N ASP A 58 -10.26 2.33 -11.15
CA ASP A 58 -10.28 3.75 -10.72
C ASP A 58 -9.54 4.05 -9.40
N PHE A 59 -8.58 3.19 -9.04
CA PHE A 59 -7.66 3.44 -7.92
C PHE A 59 -6.20 3.39 -8.37
N ILE A 60 -5.37 4.20 -7.73
CA ILE A 60 -3.91 4.08 -7.81
C ILE A 60 -3.49 3.06 -6.75
N GLN A 61 -3.11 1.86 -7.18
CA GLN A 61 -2.75 0.75 -6.31
C GLN A 61 -1.24 0.68 -6.10
N TYR A 62 -0.83 0.60 -4.84
CA TYR A 62 0.54 0.29 -4.43
C TYR A 62 0.55 -1.04 -3.70
N ARG A 63 1.49 -1.93 -4.05
CA ARG A 63 1.69 -3.20 -3.35
C ARG A 63 2.89 -3.11 -2.42
N PHE A 64 2.68 -3.49 -1.17
CA PHE A 64 3.75 -3.69 -0.20
C PHE A 64 4.13 -5.17 -0.19
N GLU A 65 5.25 -5.48 -0.81
CA GLU A 65 5.79 -6.83 -0.90
C GLU A 65 6.85 -7.05 0.18
N SER A 66 6.50 -7.78 1.22
CA SER A 66 7.46 -8.25 2.22
C SER A 66 8.19 -9.49 1.72
N THR A 67 9.50 -9.57 1.98
CA THR A 67 10.32 -10.76 1.70
C THR A 67 10.00 -11.94 2.63
N MET A 68 9.27 -11.69 3.72
CA MET A 68 8.91 -12.68 4.74
C MET A 68 7.66 -13.46 4.33
N GLY A 69 7.75 -14.29 3.30
CA GLY A 69 6.54 -14.87 2.68
C GLY A 69 6.69 -16.18 1.90
N THR A 70 7.85 -16.82 1.89
CA THR A 70 7.97 -18.20 1.40
C THR A 70 8.71 -19.04 2.43
N LYS A 71 8.00 -19.45 3.49
CA LYS A 71 8.33 -20.71 4.14
C LYS A 71 7.93 -21.82 3.16
N GLY A 72 8.87 -22.18 2.29
CA GLY A 72 8.98 -23.51 1.72
C GLY A 72 9.94 -24.31 2.59
#